data_AF-A0A6N7PNZ9-F1
#
_entry.id   AF-A0A6N7PNZ9-F1
#
_cell.length_a   1.000
_cell.length_b   1.000
_cell.length_c   1.000
_cell.angle_alpha   90.00
_cell.angle_beta   90.00
_cell.angle_gamma   90.00
#
_symmetry.space_group_name_H-M   'P 1'
#
loop_
_entity.id
_entity.type
_entity.pdbx_description
1 polymer ?
#
loop_
_entity_poly.entity_id
_entity_poly.type
_entity_poly.pdbx_seq_one_letter_code
_entity_poly.pdbx_strand_id
1 'polypeptide(L)'
;MRASKTLPFAAAALALALGACSKSEPQPAAEPKKDAPEAKPATTAAGPTTGAVATAPAAAATPAAIATALPAGRSAIPTLAEWNSQQKEVTVKGSSALSCETKVVREYLRVSCRGKNDTGGTPTNVVVKKGGHGEAFTYVGAGVTSLVVPFVEGIDFAADFSWTDKSHTLSVAWPRGSARPVVVGVFEGAKSPLDASFDKALADKACQCHKQVTGKANCDDLLGVNADCARTYPNDCASFLECSRGEPGVWPRCQAGFLNGPFGFCYKQCDPSKSECGPDESCQGDSKYAICL
;
A
#
# COMPACT_ATOMS: atom_id res chain seq x y z
N MET A 1 11.70 -12.82 -52.94
CA MET A 1 10.85 -11.70 -53.40
C MET A 1 9.43 -11.96 -52.91
N ARG A 2 9.01 -11.34 -51.80
CA ARG A 2 7.62 -11.45 -51.29
C ARG A 2 6.97 -10.07 -51.39
N ALA A 3 5.86 -10.02 -52.12
CA ALA A 3 5.15 -8.80 -52.47
C ALA A 3 4.33 -8.27 -51.28
N SER A 4 4.55 -7.00 -50.93
CA SER A 4 3.73 -6.24 -49.98
C SER A 4 2.39 -5.88 -50.63
N LYS A 5 1.29 -6.22 -49.95
CA LYS A 5 -0.06 -5.73 -50.29
C LYS A 5 -0.37 -4.50 -49.44
N THR A 6 -0.50 -3.37 -50.12
CA THR A 6 -1.02 -2.09 -49.62
C THR A 6 -2.55 -2.17 -49.49
N LEU A 7 -3.10 -1.72 -48.36
CA LEU A 7 -4.54 -1.48 -48.18
C LEU A 7 -4.78 0.04 -48.06
N PRO A 8 -5.87 0.58 -48.64
CA PRO A 8 -6.14 2.01 -48.65
C PRO A 8 -6.81 2.47 -47.36
N PHE A 9 -6.34 3.61 -46.84
CA PHE A 9 -6.99 4.40 -45.79
C PHE A 9 -8.22 5.11 -46.38
N ALA A 10 -9.40 4.82 -45.83
CA ALA A 10 -10.60 5.61 -46.07
C ALA A 10 -10.71 6.70 -45.00
N ALA A 11 -10.71 7.96 -45.45
CA ALA A 11 -11.00 9.13 -44.64
C ALA A 11 -12.50 9.22 -44.36
N ALA A 12 -12.88 9.37 -43.09
CA ALA A 12 -14.23 9.77 -42.69
C ALA A 12 -14.14 11.05 -41.86
N ALA A 13 -14.53 12.16 -42.48
CA ALA A 13 -14.83 13.41 -41.83
C ALA A 13 -16.21 13.32 -41.17
N LEU A 14 -16.38 13.78 -39.93
CA LEU A 14 -17.70 14.12 -39.41
C LEU A 14 -17.67 15.27 -38.39
N ALA A 15 -18.17 16.40 -38.90
CA ALA A 15 -18.92 17.50 -38.32
C ALA A 15 -18.87 17.82 -36.81
N LEU A 16 -18.58 19.10 -36.57
CA LEU A 16 -18.90 19.88 -35.37
C LEU A 16 -20.40 19.87 -35.03
N ALA A 17 -20.71 19.85 -33.73
CA ALA A 17 -21.93 20.44 -33.19
C ALA A 17 -21.61 21.27 -31.93
N LEU A 18 -21.82 22.57 -32.06
CA LEU A 18 -21.91 23.56 -30.99
C LEU A 18 -23.21 23.34 -30.20
N GLY A 19 -23.17 23.43 -28.88
CA GLY A 19 -24.38 23.27 -28.06
C GLY A 19 -24.25 23.74 -26.62
N ALA A 20 -24.75 24.96 -26.39
CA ALA A 20 -25.45 25.45 -25.20
C ALA A 20 -24.69 25.62 -23.87
N CYS A 21 -24.45 26.91 -23.58
CA CYS A 21 -24.26 27.49 -22.25
C CYS A 21 -25.40 27.09 -21.28
N SER A 22 -25.03 26.70 -20.05
CA SER A 22 -25.92 26.87 -18.89
C SER A 22 -25.14 27.52 -17.77
N LYS A 23 -25.49 28.80 -17.58
CA LYS A 23 -25.03 29.74 -16.58
C LYS A 23 -25.75 29.39 -15.28
N SER A 24 -25.06 28.81 -14.30
CA SER A 24 -25.57 28.67 -12.94
C SER A 24 -24.89 29.70 -12.05
N GLU A 25 -25.74 30.54 -11.46
CA GLU A 25 -25.42 31.65 -10.57
C GLU A 25 -25.03 31.13 -9.17
N PRO A 26 -24.14 31.81 -8.42
CA PRO A 26 -23.64 31.32 -7.14
C PRO A 26 -24.66 31.56 -6.02
N GLN A 27 -25.02 30.50 -5.30
CA GLN A 27 -25.78 30.61 -4.05
C GLN A 27 -24.83 30.91 -2.87
N PRO A 28 -25.10 31.95 -2.06
CA PRO A 28 -24.23 32.37 -0.96
C PRO A 28 -24.26 31.43 0.25
N ALA A 29 -23.14 31.46 0.97
CA ALA A 29 -22.77 30.67 2.13
C ALA A 29 -23.75 30.71 3.30
N ALA A 30 -23.89 29.57 3.98
CA ALA A 30 -24.39 29.49 5.34
C ALA A 30 -23.29 28.92 6.24
N GLU A 31 -22.72 29.76 7.10
CA GLU A 31 -21.88 29.37 8.24
C GLU A 31 -22.73 28.70 9.33
N PRO A 32 -22.31 27.55 9.87
CA PRO A 32 -22.75 27.10 11.19
C PRO A 32 -21.71 27.45 12.26
N LYS A 33 -22.27 27.92 13.37
CA LYS A 33 -21.63 28.54 14.52
C LYS A 33 -20.66 27.62 15.26
N LYS A 34 -19.63 28.29 15.77
CA LYS A 34 -18.65 27.86 16.76
C LYS A 34 -19.30 27.83 18.15
N ASP A 35 -19.55 26.65 18.69
CA ASP A 35 -19.85 26.46 20.11
C ASP A 35 -18.74 25.62 20.75
N ALA A 36 -17.96 26.28 21.61
CA ALA A 36 -16.95 25.68 22.46
C ALA A 36 -17.56 25.45 23.85
N PRO A 37 -17.44 24.23 24.42
CA PRO A 37 -17.61 24.04 25.85
C PRO A 37 -16.27 24.25 26.56
N GLU A 38 -16.27 25.28 27.38
CA GLU A 38 -15.31 25.57 28.45
C GLU A 38 -15.27 24.42 29.46
N ALA A 39 -14.11 23.76 29.59
CA ALA A 39 -13.87 22.77 30.64
C ALA A 39 -12.82 23.30 31.62
N LYS A 40 -13.31 23.49 32.85
CA LYS A 40 -12.66 23.85 34.12
C LYS A 40 -11.21 23.33 34.30
N PRO A 41 -10.31 24.13 34.90
CA PRO A 41 -9.04 23.64 35.44
C PRO A 41 -9.29 22.84 36.72
N ALA A 42 -8.98 21.55 36.70
CA ALA A 42 -8.91 20.73 37.91
C ALA A 42 -7.55 20.93 38.58
N THR A 43 -7.56 21.71 39.66
CA THR A 43 -6.54 21.75 40.70
C THR A 43 -6.33 20.34 41.26
N THR A 44 -5.13 19.77 41.13
CA THR A 44 -4.74 18.57 41.89
C THR A 44 -3.39 18.80 42.54
N ALA A 45 -3.34 18.39 43.81
CA ALA A 45 -2.43 18.77 44.86
C ALA A 45 -0.93 18.52 44.59
N ALA A 46 -0.12 19.46 45.07
CA ALA A 46 1.29 19.25 45.35
C ALA A 46 1.43 18.23 46.49
N GLY A 47 1.95 17.05 46.17
CA GLY A 47 2.46 16.08 47.14
C GLY A 47 3.94 16.36 47.48
N PRO A 48 4.41 16.02 48.70
CA PRO A 48 5.75 16.32 49.16
C PRO A 48 6.82 15.56 48.37
N THR A 49 7.77 16.31 47.83
CA THR A 49 9.00 15.85 47.19
C THR A 49 9.95 15.25 48.24
N THR A 50 9.83 13.95 48.50
CA THR A 50 10.91 13.19 49.14
C THR A 50 11.97 12.89 48.09
N GLY A 51 13.07 13.65 48.15
CA GLY A 51 14.24 13.44 47.31
C GLY A 51 14.92 12.11 47.62
N ALA A 52 14.64 11.08 46.82
CA ALA A 52 15.48 9.91 46.71
C ALA A 52 16.59 10.23 45.69
N VAL A 53 17.81 10.45 46.19
CA VAL A 53 19.01 10.51 45.36
C VAL A 53 19.22 9.09 44.80
N ALA A 54 18.66 8.82 43.63
CA ALA A 54 18.90 7.60 42.89
C ALA A 54 20.34 7.66 42.38
N THR A 55 21.24 6.96 43.07
CA THR A 55 22.61 6.70 42.63
C THR A 55 22.52 6.04 41.26
N ALA A 56 22.83 6.79 40.20
CA ALA A 56 22.82 6.29 38.84
C ALA A 56 23.74 5.06 38.76
N PRO A 57 23.25 3.88 38.36
CA PRO A 57 24.09 2.70 38.22
C PRO A 57 25.19 3.03 37.20
N ALA A 58 26.44 2.79 37.61
CA ALA A 58 27.60 2.98 36.75
C ALA A 58 27.35 2.27 35.42
N ALA A 59 27.31 3.04 34.33
CA ALA A 59 27.10 2.54 32.99
C ALA A 59 28.13 1.43 32.72
N ALA A 60 27.66 0.18 32.67
CA ALA A 60 28.51 -0.95 32.30
C ALA A 60 29.14 -0.63 30.95
N ALA A 61 30.46 -0.68 30.87
CA ALA A 61 31.19 -0.43 29.63
C ALA A 61 30.66 -1.37 28.55
N THR A 62 30.04 -0.79 27.52
CA THR A 62 29.54 -1.54 26.36
C THR A 62 30.71 -2.33 25.79
N PRO A 63 30.62 -3.67 25.70
CA PRO A 63 31.67 -4.48 25.10
C PRO A 63 32.00 -3.91 23.71
N ALA A 64 33.28 -3.65 23.44
CA ALA A 64 33.71 -3.18 22.14
C ALA A 64 33.25 -4.18 21.08
N ALA A 65 32.33 -3.74 20.20
CA ALA A 65 31.87 -4.57 19.10
C ALA A 65 33.08 -4.94 18.23
N ILE A 66 33.29 -6.24 18.01
CA ILE A 66 34.32 -6.73 17.09
C ILE A 66 33.87 -6.28 15.70
N ALA A 67 34.44 -5.18 15.20
CA ALA A 67 34.18 -4.71 13.86
C ALA A 67 34.84 -5.70 12.88
N THR A 68 34.05 -6.57 12.28
CA THR A 68 34.47 -7.31 11.09
C THR A 68 34.85 -6.28 10.03
N ALA A 69 36.09 -6.34 9.55
CA ALA A 69 36.56 -5.45 8.51
C ALA A 69 35.66 -5.60 7.27
N LEU A 70 34.99 -4.52 6.88
CA LEU A 70 34.19 -4.49 5.66
C LEU A 70 35.07 -4.76 4.44
N PRO A 71 34.55 -5.37 3.36
CA PRO A 71 35.29 -5.53 2.12
C PRO A 71 35.83 -4.17 1.62
N ALA A 72 37.03 -4.17 1.05
CA ALA A 72 37.66 -2.95 0.56
C ALA A 72 36.74 -2.20 -0.42
N GLY A 73 36.56 -0.89 -0.21
CA GLY A 73 35.67 -0.04 -1.01
C GLY A 73 34.22 0.03 -0.55
N ARG A 74 33.82 -0.74 0.47
CA ARG A 74 32.49 -0.61 1.09
C ARG A 74 32.49 0.50 2.14
N SER A 75 31.42 1.28 2.16
CA SER A 75 31.19 2.33 3.15
C SER A 75 30.67 1.73 4.46
N ALA A 76 30.88 2.42 5.58
CA ALA A 76 30.24 2.04 6.84
C ALA A 76 28.70 2.16 6.76
N ILE A 77 27.97 1.41 7.59
CA ILE A 77 26.50 1.51 7.69
C ILE A 77 26.10 2.96 8.00
N PRO A 78 25.05 3.51 7.35
CA PRO A 78 24.60 4.85 7.65
C PRO A 78 24.09 5.00 9.07
N THR A 79 24.49 6.11 9.68
CA THR A 79 24.03 6.56 10.99
C THR A 79 22.54 6.90 10.95
N LEU A 80 21.90 6.93 12.12
CA LEU A 80 20.50 7.31 12.23
C LEU A 80 20.24 8.74 11.69
N ALA A 81 21.19 9.65 11.89
CA ALA A 81 21.10 11.02 11.36
C ALA A 81 21.08 11.03 9.83
N GLU A 82 21.93 10.25 9.16
CA GLU A 82 21.91 10.11 7.71
C GLU A 82 20.57 9.56 7.20
N TRP A 83 20.02 8.52 7.84
CA TRP A 83 18.71 7.98 7.48
C TRP A 83 17.55 8.97 7.64
N ASN A 84 17.61 9.78 8.70
CA ASN A 84 16.59 10.79 8.97
C ASN A 84 16.69 11.98 8.02
N SER A 85 17.89 12.30 7.54
CA SER A 85 18.11 13.35 6.54
C SER A 85 17.59 12.98 5.15
N GLN A 86 17.50 11.68 4.86
CA GLN A 86 16.98 11.19 3.59
C GLN A 86 15.45 11.33 3.56
N GLN A 87 14.94 12.31 2.81
CA GLN A 87 13.49 12.51 2.66
C GLN A 87 12.90 11.71 1.49
N LYS A 88 13.72 11.38 0.48
CA LYS A 88 13.25 10.66 -0.70
C LYS A 88 13.17 9.17 -0.42
N GLU A 89 11.95 8.64 -0.46
CA GLU A 89 11.70 7.21 -0.48
C GLU A 89 12.08 6.61 -1.84
N VAL A 90 12.58 5.37 -1.80
CA VAL A 90 12.77 4.55 -3.00
C VAL A 90 11.56 3.67 -3.21
N THR A 91 11.27 3.35 -4.46
CA THR A 91 10.12 2.50 -4.78
C THR A 91 10.42 1.03 -4.45
N VAL A 92 9.66 0.47 -3.51
CA VAL A 92 9.57 -0.97 -3.25
C VAL A 92 8.10 -1.38 -3.41
N LYS A 93 7.83 -2.27 -4.36
CA LYS A 93 6.46 -2.70 -4.68
C LYS A 93 5.82 -3.36 -3.44
N GLY A 94 4.60 -2.96 -3.09
CA GLY A 94 3.86 -3.51 -1.93
C GLY A 94 4.24 -2.91 -0.57
N SER A 95 5.30 -2.11 -0.46
CA SER A 95 5.77 -1.55 0.82
C SER A 95 4.72 -0.66 1.51
N SER A 96 4.05 0.22 0.78
CA SER A 96 3.06 1.14 1.35
C SER A 96 1.82 0.42 1.92
N ALA A 97 1.38 -0.68 1.30
CA ALA A 97 0.26 -1.49 1.81
C ALA A 97 0.59 -2.13 3.17
N LEU A 98 1.87 -2.40 3.38
CA LEU A 98 2.39 -3.01 4.60
C LEU A 98 2.87 -1.98 5.64
N SER A 99 2.59 -0.69 5.42
CA SER A 99 3.05 0.42 6.26
C SER A 99 4.57 0.44 6.45
N CYS A 100 5.31 0.12 5.39
CA CYS A 100 6.76 0.13 5.36
C CYS A 100 7.32 1.39 4.68
N GLU A 101 8.27 2.05 5.35
CA GLU A 101 9.10 3.12 4.79
C GLU A 101 10.35 2.50 4.15
N THR A 102 10.67 2.89 2.92
CA THR A 102 11.83 2.37 2.18
C THR A 102 12.77 3.48 1.73
N LYS A 103 14.03 3.43 2.18
CA LYS A 103 15.04 4.45 1.90
C LYS A 103 16.32 3.81 1.38
N VAL A 104 17.01 4.50 0.47
CA VAL A 104 18.39 4.18 0.15
C VAL A 104 19.28 5.35 0.52
N VAL A 105 20.30 5.07 1.34
CA VAL A 105 21.34 6.02 1.72
C VAL A 105 22.67 5.40 1.34
N ARG A 106 23.41 6.10 0.48
CA ARG A 106 24.64 5.60 -0.14
C ARG A 106 24.35 4.27 -0.85
N GLU A 107 24.96 3.18 -0.39
CA GLU A 107 24.80 1.83 -0.93
C GLU A 107 23.91 0.93 -0.05
N TYR A 108 23.20 1.47 0.93
CA TYR A 108 22.36 0.68 1.84
C TYR A 108 20.89 0.94 1.59
N LEU A 109 20.10 -0.12 1.49
CA LEU A 109 18.64 -0.09 1.53
C LEU A 109 18.19 -0.33 2.97
N ARG A 110 17.34 0.57 3.49
CA ARG A 110 16.58 0.37 4.72
C ARG A 110 15.11 0.16 4.39
N VAL A 111 14.53 -0.88 4.96
CA VAL A 111 13.09 -1.13 4.99
C VAL A 111 12.66 -1.10 6.45
N SER A 112 11.69 -0.26 6.79
CA SER A 112 11.20 -0.11 8.16
C SER A 112 9.68 -0.16 8.16
N CYS A 113 9.13 -1.28 8.65
CA CYS A 113 7.68 -1.47 8.78
C CYS A 113 7.24 -1.13 10.20
N ARG A 114 6.19 -0.31 10.30
CA ARG A 114 5.69 0.21 11.57
C ARG A 114 4.18 0.39 11.53
N GLY A 115 3.55 0.36 12.69
CA GLY A 115 2.09 0.48 12.79
C GLY A 115 1.39 -0.78 12.28
N LYS A 116 0.15 -0.61 11.83
CA LYS A 116 -0.68 -1.72 11.31
C LYS A 116 -0.51 -1.84 9.79
N ASN A 117 -0.51 -3.06 9.28
CA ASN A 117 -0.64 -3.31 7.84
C ASN A 117 -2.10 -3.06 7.36
N ASP A 118 -2.37 -3.27 6.08
CA ASP A 118 -3.68 -3.18 5.43
C ASP A 118 -4.76 -4.10 6.02
N THR A 119 -4.40 -5.15 6.74
CA THR A 119 -5.33 -6.07 7.42
C THR A 119 -5.40 -5.85 8.94
N GLY A 120 -4.69 -4.85 9.46
CA GLY A 120 -4.69 -4.48 10.88
C GLY A 120 -3.62 -5.15 11.74
N GLY A 121 -2.82 -6.07 11.19
CA GLY A 121 -1.76 -6.77 11.90
C GLY A 121 -0.55 -5.91 12.21
N THR A 122 0.14 -6.24 13.30
CA THR A 122 1.33 -5.51 13.78
C THR A 122 2.60 -6.28 13.40
N PRO A 123 3.69 -5.62 12.97
CA PRO A 123 4.92 -6.30 12.57
C PRO A 123 5.56 -7.03 13.76
N THR A 124 5.97 -8.28 13.53
CA THR A 124 6.46 -9.20 14.56
C THR A 124 7.86 -9.73 14.30
N ASN A 125 8.27 -9.88 13.04
CA ASN A 125 9.56 -10.51 12.72
C ASN A 125 10.13 -10.09 11.35
N VAL A 126 11.45 -10.27 11.19
CA VAL A 126 12.16 -10.24 9.90
C VAL A 126 13.18 -11.37 9.86
N VAL A 127 13.10 -12.23 8.86
CA VAL A 127 14.02 -13.37 8.69
C VAL A 127 14.69 -13.29 7.34
N VAL A 128 16.02 -13.18 7.32
CA VAL A 128 16.81 -13.23 6.09
C VAL A 128 16.79 -14.66 5.53
N LYS A 129 16.38 -14.81 4.27
CA LYS A 129 16.25 -16.11 3.58
C LYS A 129 17.39 -16.36 2.63
N LYS A 130 17.87 -15.31 1.98
CA LYS A 130 18.87 -15.37 0.92
C LYS A 130 19.70 -14.11 0.91
N GLY A 131 21.01 -14.27 0.69
CA GLY A 131 21.95 -13.15 0.60
C GLY A 131 22.32 -12.59 1.97
N GLY A 132 22.58 -11.28 2.02
CA GLY A 132 22.92 -10.55 3.24
C GLY A 132 24.40 -10.64 3.64
N HIS A 133 25.07 -11.76 3.37
CA HIS A 133 26.53 -11.93 3.49
C HIS A 133 27.16 -11.40 4.80
N GLY A 134 26.42 -11.44 5.91
CA GLY A 134 26.87 -10.90 7.21
C GLY A 134 26.77 -9.38 7.36
N GLU A 135 26.25 -8.69 6.35
CA GLU A 135 26.05 -7.24 6.31
C GLU A 135 24.56 -6.84 6.40
N ALA A 136 23.66 -7.82 6.49
CA ALA A 136 22.25 -7.57 6.75
C ALA A 136 22.02 -7.38 8.26
N PHE A 137 21.37 -6.28 8.62
CA PHE A 137 20.99 -5.97 9.99
C PHE A 137 19.47 -6.01 10.11
N THR A 138 18.97 -6.82 11.03
CA THR A 138 17.54 -6.87 11.35
C THR A 138 17.32 -6.30 12.75
N TYR A 139 16.17 -5.64 12.92
CA TYR A 139 15.70 -5.15 14.21
C TYR A 139 14.23 -5.49 14.37
N VAL A 140 13.87 -5.95 15.57
CA VAL A 140 12.50 -6.26 15.96
C VAL A 140 12.28 -5.73 17.37
N GLY A 141 11.33 -4.83 17.55
CA GLY A 141 11.00 -4.30 18.88
C GLY A 141 10.03 -3.15 18.82
N ALA A 142 9.23 -2.99 19.88
CA ALA A 142 8.26 -1.89 20.04
C ALA A 142 7.29 -1.72 18.85
N GLY A 143 6.84 -2.83 18.24
CA GLY A 143 5.93 -2.79 17.09
C GLY A 143 6.57 -2.25 15.80
N VAL A 144 7.90 -2.35 15.71
CA VAL A 144 8.68 -1.99 14.53
C VAL A 144 9.53 -3.18 14.11
N THR A 145 9.52 -3.46 12.82
CA THR A 145 10.48 -4.34 12.17
C THR A 145 11.31 -3.55 11.18
N SER A 146 12.63 -3.73 11.20
CA SER A 146 13.52 -3.06 10.26
C SER A 146 14.58 -4.00 9.71
N LEU A 147 14.92 -3.78 8.45
CA LEU A 147 16.01 -4.42 7.74
C LEU A 147 16.90 -3.34 7.14
N VAL A 148 18.21 -3.47 7.31
CA VAL A 148 19.22 -2.73 6.55
C VAL A 148 20.07 -3.74 5.80
N VAL A 149 20.22 -3.57 4.49
CA VAL A 149 21.01 -4.45 3.63
C VAL A 149 21.78 -3.62 2.61
N PRO A 150 22.98 -4.03 2.19
CA PRO A 150 23.61 -3.45 1.00
C PRO A 150 22.68 -3.53 -0.21
N PHE A 151 22.66 -2.52 -1.06
CA PHE A 151 21.97 -2.48 -2.34
C PHE A 151 22.97 -2.09 -3.42
N VAL A 152 23.72 -3.10 -3.85
CA VAL A 152 24.83 -3.00 -4.81
C VAL A 152 24.57 -3.89 -6.01
N GLU A 153 25.28 -3.63 -7.09
CA GLU A 153 25.23 -4.44 -8.30
C GLU A 153 25.62 -5.90 -8.02
N GLY A 154 24.86 -6.83 -8.59
CA GLY A 154 24.98 -8.27 -8.35
C GLY A 154 24.23 -8.77 -7.12
N ILE A 155 23.48 -7.91 -6.41
CA ILE A 155 22.67 -8.38 -5.28
C ILE A 155 21.51 -9.26 -5.73
N ASP A 156 21.30 -10.31 -4.95
CA ASP A 156 20.16 -11.21 -5.02
C ASP A 156 19.80 -11.60 -3.58
N PHE A 157 18.86 -10.84 -3.00
CA PHE A 157 18.53 -10.86 -1.58
C PHE A 157 17.05 -11.13 -1.38
N ALA A 158 16.73 -11.93 -0.35
CA ALA A 158 15.35 -12.15 0.08
C ALA A 158 15.23 -12.20 1.61
N ALA A 159 14.15 -11.62 2.15
CA ALA A 159 13.81 -11.70 3.56
C ALA A 159 12.29 -11.76 3.78
N ASP A 160 11.84 -12.58 4.71
CA ASP A 160 10.44 -12.64 5.12
C ASP A 160 10.17 -11.59 6.19
N PHE A 161 9.20 -10.71 5.96
CA PHE A 161 8.63 -9.84 6.96
C PHE A 161 7.32 -10.43 7.45
N SER A 162 7.15 -10.52 8.77
CA SER A 162 5.95 -11.09 9.37
C SER A 162 5.21 -10.05 10.21
N TRP A 163 3.90 -10.18 10.20
CA TRP A 163 2.94 -9.49 11.05
C TRP A 163 2.18 -10.54 11.88
N THR A 164 1.32 -10.09 12.78
CA THR A 164 0.46 -10.97 13.59
C THR A 164 -0.54 -11.79 12.78
N ASP A 165 -0.86 -11.35 11.57
CA ASP A 165 -1.92 -11.90 10.71
C ASP A 165 -1.42 -12.45 9.36
N LYS A 166 -0.21 -12.07 8.91
CA LYS A 166 0.35 -12.52 7.62
C LYS A 166 1.86 -12.36 7.53
N SER A 167 2.45 -12.85 6.44
CA SER A 167 3.87 -12.72 6.13
C SER A 167 4.06 -12.42 4.64
N HIS A 168 5.07 -11.63 4.30
CA HIS A 168 5.43 -11.29 2.92
C HIS A 168 6.94 -11.40 2.71
N THR A 169 7.35 -11.96 1.59
CA THR A 169 8.77 -12.04 1.21
C THR A 169 9.16 -10.77 0.46
N LEU A 170 10.11 -10.02 1.02
CA LEU A 170 10.81 -8.96 0.30
C LEU A 170 11.90 -9.57 -0.58
N SER A 171 11.81 -9.36 -1.89
CA SER A 171 12.81 -9.73 -2.89
C SER A 171 13.51 -8.48 -3.44
N VAL A 172 14.84 -8.44 -3.38
CA VAL A 172 15.69 -7.33 -3.84
C VAL A 172 16.74 -7.89 -4.78
N ALA A 173 16.72 -7.45 -6.04
CA ALA A 173 17.65 -7.93 -7.05
C ALA A 173 18.18 -6.78 -7.92
N TRP A 174 19.48 -6.78 -8.18
CA TRP A 174 20.12 -5.93 -9.17
C TRP A 174 21.18 -6.75 -9.91
N PRO A 175 20.90 -7.26 -11.11
CA PRO A 175 21.85 -8.10 -11.84
C PRO A 175 23.14 -7.36 -12.21
N ARG A 176 24.24 -8.10 -12.28
CA ARG A 176 25.54 -7.57 -12.72
C ARG A 176 25.47 -7.12 -14.19
N GLY A 177 26.07 -5.98 -14.50
CA GLY A 177 26.08 -5.30 -15.79
C GLY A 177 24.82 -4.50 -16.09
N SER A 178 23.80 -4.52 -15.21
CA SER A 178 22.53 -3.83 -15.46
C SER A 178 22.52 -2.42 -14.86
N ALA A 179 21.77 -1.52 -15.50
CA ALA A 179 21.50 -0.21 -14.92
C ALA A 179 20.78 -0.37 -13.58
N ARG A 180 21.03 0.58 -12.66
CA ARG A 180 20.38 0.59 -11.34
C ARG A 180 18.85 0.63 -11.50
N PRO A 181 18.10 -0.30 -10.92
CA PRO A 181 16.66 -0.34 -11.14
C PRO A 181 15.96 0.79 -10.38
N VAL A 182 14.88 1.32 -10.98
CA VAL A 182 14.03 2.35 -10.36
C VAL A 182 13.21 1.74 -9.22
N VAL A 183 12.76 0.49 -9.40
CA VAL A 183 12.10 -0.32 -8.36
C VAL A 183 13.16 -1.18 -7.70
N VAL A 184 13.43 -0.91 -6.42
CA VAL A 184 14.54 -1.50 -5.69
C VAL A 184 14.20 -2.89 -5.13
N GLY A 185 12.92 -3.19 -4.94
CA GLY A 185 12.48 -4.50 -4.47
C GLY A 185 10.97 -4.67 -4.57
N VAL A 186 10.50 -5.87 -4.19
CA VAL A 186 9.10 -6.28 -4.25
C VAL A 186 8.75 -7.08 -3.01
N PHE A 187 7.63 -6.77 -2.35
CA PHE A 187 6.99 -7.65 -1.37
C PHE A 187 6.04 -8.61 -2.11
N GLU A 188 6.43 -9.88 -2.19
CA GLU A 188 5.66 -10.92 -2.87
C GLU A 188 4.34 -11.19 -2.15
N GLY A 189 3.25 -11.32 -2.93
CA GLY A 189 1.91 -11.57 -2.43
C GLY A 189 1.26 -10.40 -1.66
N ALA A 190 1.98 -9.31 -1.41
CA ALA A 190 1.39 -8.11 -0.85
C ALA A 190 0.48 -7.49 -1.91
N LYS A 191 -0.75 -7.11 -1.51
CA LYS A 191 -1.63 -6.31 -2.36
C LYS A 191 -1.00 -4.95 -2.58
N SER A 192 -0.08 -4.85 -3.54
CA SER A 192 0.38 -3.57 -4.02
C SER A 192 -0.71 -2.97 -4.90
N PRO A 193 -0.95 -1.65 -4.84
CA PRO A 193 -1.68 -0.95 -5.89
C PRO A 193 -1.09 -1.23 -7.29
N LEU A 194 0.16 -1.70 -7.37
CA LEU A 194 0.85 -2.10 -8.60
C LEU A 194 0.76 -3.61 -8.94
N ASP A 195 0.22 -4.43 -8.04
CA ASP A 195 0.09 -5.91 -8.14
C ASP A 195 -1.33 -6.39 -8.42
N ALA A 196 -2.32 -5.50 -8.38
CA ALA A 196 -3.45 -5.76 -9.26
C ALA A 196 -2.84 -5.94 -10.65
N SER A 197 -2.99 -7.13 -11.22
CA SER A 197 -3.34 -7.24 -12.61
C SER A 197 -4.53 -6.29 -12.80
N PHE A 198 -4.24 -5.01 -12.94
CA PHE A 198 -5.11 -4.08 -13.60
C PHE A 198 -5.31 -4.79 -14.92
N ASP A 199 -6.45 -5.46 -15.04
CA ASP A 199 -7.05 -5.64 -16.33
C ASP A 199 -6.96 -4.24 -16.94
N LYS A 200 -5.98 -4.07 -17.83
CA LYS A 200 -5.61 -2.74 -18.32
C LYS A 200 -6.85 -2.14 -18.98
N ALA A 201 -7.72 -2.97 -19.57
CA ALA A 201 -8.99 -2.53 -20.11
C ALA A 201 -9.93 -2.03 -19.01
N LEU A 202 -9.99 -2.69 -17.85
CA LEU A 202 -10.74 -2.20 -16.69
C LEU A 202 -10.17 -0.88 -16.14
N ALA A 203 -8.84 -0.75 -16.06
CA ALA A 203 -8.16 0.47 -15.63
C ALA A 203 -8.44 1.63 -16.60
N ASP A 204 -8.25 1.38 -17.90
CA ASP A 204 -8.48 2.34 -18.98
C ASP A 204 -9.96 2.76 -19.00
N LYS A 205 -10.89 1.82 -18.80
CA LYS A 205 -12.33 2.09 -18.70
C LYS A 205 -12.65 2.97 -17.50
N ALA A 206 -12.12 2.65 -16.31
CA ALA A 206 -12.34 3.46 -15.13
C ALA A 206 -11.75 4.86 -15.28
N CYS A 207 -10.59 4.97 -15.91
CA CYS A 207 -10.00 6.25 -16.24
C CYS A 207 -10.85 7.03 -17.25
N GLN A 208 -11.35 6.40 -18.31
CA GLN A 208 -12.27 7.01 -19.27
C GLN A 208 -13.54 7.52 -18.57
N CYS A 209 -14.15 6.70 -17.71
CA CYS A 209 -15.32 7.09 -16.94
C CYS A 209 -15.03 8.25 -15.99
N HIS A 210 -13.87 8.24 -15.33
CA HIS A 210 -13.46 9.30 -14.43
C HIS A 210 -13.34 10.64 -15.16
N LYS A 211 -12.70 10.66 -16.33
CA LYS A 211 -12.60 11.87 -17.17
C LYS A 211 -13.98 12.35 -17.62
N GLN A 212 -14.87 11.44 -18.00
CA GLN A 212 -16.24 11.78 -18.41
C GLN A 212 -17.05 12.41 -17.29
N VAL A 213 -17.00 11.86 -16.08
CA VAL A 213 -17.82 12.32 -14.95
C VAL A 213 -17.27 13.59 -14.31
N THR A 214 -15.94 13.73 -14.21
CA THR A 214 -15.30 14.86 -13.51
C THR A 214 -14.83 15.99 -14.44
N GLY A 215 -14.71 15.72 -15.75
CA GLY A 215 -14.10 16.65 -16.71
C GLY A 215 -12.58 16.78 -16.61
N LYS A 216 -11.90 15.98 -15.77
CA LYS A 216 -10.44 16.03 -15.59
C LYS A 216 -9.69 15.42 -16.78
N ALA A 217 -8.44 15.84 -16.96
CA ALA A 217 -7.58 15.40 -18.07
C ALA A 217 -6.83 14.08 -17.79
N ASN A 218 -6.58 13.76 -16.53
CA ASN A 218 -5.87 12.58 -16.04
C ASN A 218 -6.72 11.83 -14.99
N CYS A 219 -6.16 10.78 -14.41
CA CYS A 219 -6.87 9.84 -13.52
C CYS A 219 -6.06 9.59 -12.23
N ASP A 220 -5.27 10.58 -11.82
CA ASP A 220 -4.29 10.44 -10.73
C ASP A 220 -4.97 10.33 -9.35
N ASP A 221 -6.23 10.77 -9.23
CA ASP A 221 -7.08 10.68 -8.04
C ASP A 221 -8.06 9.51 -8.08
N LEU A 222 -8.01 8.67 -9.12
CA LEU A 222 -8.85 7.47 -9.21
C LEU A 222 -8.30 6.38 -8.26
N LEU A 223 -9.06 6.07 -7.20
CA LEU A 223 -8.69 5.08 -6.20
C LEU A 223 -9.41 3.76 -6.44
N GLY A 224 -8.66 2.72 -6.84
CA GLY A 224 -9.16 1.35 -6.98
C GLY A 224 -10.17 1.17 -8.11
N VAL A 225 -10.30 -0.06 -8.60
CA VAL A 225 -11.32 -0.45 -9.59
C VAL A 225 -11.93 -1.77 -9.18
N ASN A 226 -13.26 -1.86 -9.20
CA ASN A 226 -13.99 -3.07 -8.86
C ASN A 226 -14.57 -3.71 -10.14
N ALA A 227 -14.14 -4.93 -10.45
CA ALA A 227 -14.57 -5.65 -11.65
C ALA A 227 -16.08 -6.00 -11.64
N ASP A 228 -16.65 -6.29 -10.46
CA ASP A 228 -18.08 -6.55 -10.32
C ASP A 228 -18.89 -5.28 -10.59
N CYS A 229 -18.40 -4.12 -10.16
CA CYS A 229 -19.00 -2.82 -10.50
C CYS A 229 -18.96 -2.56 -12.01
N ALA A 230 -17.82 -2.82 -12.67
CA ALA A 230 -17.69 -2.65 -14.10
C ALA A 230 -18.61 -3.56 -14.92
N ARG A 231 -18.87 -4.77 -14.42
CA ARG A 231 -19.83 -5.72 -14.99
C ARG A 231 -21.27 -5.29 -14.74
N THR A 232 -21.56 -4.72 -13.57
CA THR A 232 -22.90 -4.28 -13.16
C THR A 232 -23.36 -3.05 -13.92
N TYR A 233 -22.44 -2.11 -14.11
CA TYR A 233 -22.64 -0.79 -14.72
C TYR A 233 -21.78 -0.64 -15.97
N PRO A 234 -22.01 -1.43 -17.04
CA PRO A 234 -21.12 -1.46 -18.18
C PRO A 234 -21.07 -0.13 -18.93
N ASN A 235 -22.17 0.63 -18.91
CA ASN A 235 -22.38 1.84 -19.70
C ASN A 235 -22.74 3.07 -18.85
N ASP A 236 -22.73 2.96 -17.52
CA ASP A 236 -23.04 4.06 -16.60
C ASP A 236 -21.78 4.40 -15.79
N CYS A 237 -21.04 5.39 -16.27
CA CYS A 237 -19.78 5.78 -15.67
C CYS A 237 -19.93 6.39 -14.26
N ALA A 238 -21.03 7.09 -13.98
CA ALA A 238 -21.26 7.66 -12.65
C ALA A 238 -21.48 6.53 -11.64
N SER A 239 -22.42 5.62 -11.94
CA SER A 239 -22.70 4.47 -11.07
C SER A 239 -21.50 3.52 -10.96
N PHE A 240 -20.73 3.30 -12.03
CA PHE A 240 -19.52 2.48 -11.98
C PHE A 240 -18.48 3.03 -10.98
N LEU A 241 -18.22 4.34 -11.02
CA LEU A 241 -17.25 4.99 -10.14
C LEU A 241 -17.75 5.10 -8.69
N GLU A 242 -19.04 5.33 -8.49
CA GLU A 242 -19.66 5.29 -7.15
C GLU A 242 -19.57 3.90 -6.54
N CYS A 243 -19.96 2.87 -7.30
CA CYS A 243 -19.82 1.48 -6.89
C CYS A 243 -18.37 1.10 -6.56
N SER A 244 -17.41 1.49 -7.41
CA SER A 244 -15.99 1.16 -7.19
C SER A 244 -15.40 1.84 -5.95
N ARG A 245 -15.98 2.96 -5.50
CA ARG A 245 -15.62 3.66 -4.26
C ARG A 245 -16.35 3.11 -3.02
N GLY A 246 -17.27 2.16 -3.20
CA GLY A 246 -18.06 1.57 -2.11
C GLY A 246 -19.22 2.46 -1.64
N GLU A 247 -19.77 3.32 -2.51
CA GLU A 247 -20.91 4.17 -2.16
C GLU A 247 -22.16 3.30 -1.86
N PRO A 248 -22.81 3.47 -0.69
CA PRO A 248 -23.87 2.57 -0.22
C PRO A 248 -25.18 2.64 -1.01
N GLY A 249 -25.31 3.58 -1.96
CA GLY A 249 -26.45 3.67 -2.87
C GLY A 249 -26.29 2.87 -4.17
N VAL A 250 -25.07 2.38 -4.47
CA VAL A 250 -24.71 1.85 -5.79
C VAL A 250 -23.92 0.56 -5.66
N TRP A 251 -24.63 -0.55 -5.42
CA TRP A 251 -24.02 -1.85 -5.16
C TRP A 251 -23.81 -2.67 -6.43
N PRO A 252 -22.73 -3.47 -6.54
CA PRO A 252 -22.59 -4.38 -7.66
C PRO A 252 -23.64 -5.50 -7.61
N ARG A 253 -23.99 -6.02 -8.78
CA ARG A 253 -24.70 -7.29 -8.96
C ARG A 253 -23.68 -8.42 -8.92
N CYS A 254 -23.76 -9.20 -7.85
CA CYS A 254 -22.94 -10.39 -7.69
C CYS A 254 -23.38 -11.52 -8.61
N GLN A 255 -22.40 -12.32 -9.05
CA GLN A 255 -22.67 -13.54 -9.81
C GLN A 255 -23.41 -14.56 -8.94
N ALA A 256 -24.01 -15.56 -9.60
CA ALA A 256 -24.60 -16.69 -8.89
C ALA A 256 -23.56 -17.35 -7.97
N GLY A 257 -23.95 -17.61 -6.71
CA GLY A 257 -23.04 -18.12 -5.68
C GLY A 257 -22.16 -17.05 -5.02
N PHE A 258 -22.42 -15.77 -5.27
CA PHE A 258 -21.76 -14.65 -4.59
C PHE A 258 -22.81 -13.70 -3.99
N LEU A 259 -22.49 -13.12 -2.84
CA LEU A 259 -23.32 -12.14 -2.14
C LEU A 259 -22.55 -10.84 -1.96
N ASN A 260 -23.29 -9.73 -1.91
CA ASN A 260 -22.73 -8.44 -1.54
C ASN A 260 -22.34 -8.48 -0.06
N GLY A 261 -21.05 -8.36 0.21
CA GLY A 261 -20.51 -8.25 1.57
C GLY A 261 -20.21 -6.81 1.94
N PRO A 262 -19.53 -6.60 3.08
CA PRO A 262 -19.10 -5.27 3.50
C PRO A 262 -18.33 -4.52 2.40
N PHE A 263 -18.51 -3.20 2.33
CA PHE A 263 -17.83 -2.30 1.39
C PHE A 263 -18.15 -2.51 -0.11
N GLY A 264 -19.24 -3.20 -0.44
CA GLY A 264 -19.71 -3.30 -1.83
C GLY A 264 -18.86 -4.24 -2.69
N PHE A 265 -18.28 -5.28 -2.11
CA PHE A 265 -17.62 -6.35 -2.85
C PHE A 265 -18.49 -7.61 -2.89
N CYS A 266 -18.35 -8.38 -3.97
CA CYS A 266 -19.00 -9.68 -4.08
C CYS A 266 -18.10 -10.77 -3.48
N TYR A 267 -18.60 -11.43 -2.45
CA TYR A 267 -17.91 -12.51 -1.76
C TYR A 267 -18.59 -13.83 -2.09
N LYS A 268 -17.81 -14.91 -2.16
CA LYS A 268 -18.34 -16.24 -2.38
C LYS A 268 -19.30 -16.59 -1.25
N GLN A 269 -20.53 -16.95 -1.59
CA GLN A 269 -21.49 -17.47 -0.63
C GLN A 269 -20.98 -18.81 -0.10
N CYS A 270 -21.16 -19.06 1.19
CA CYS A 270 -20.82 -20.32 1.82
C CYS A 270 -21.96 -20.82 2.68
N ASP A 271 -21.92 -22.11 2.99
CA ASP A 271 -22.81 -22.76 3.95
C ASP A 271 -22.00 -22.99 5.23
N PRO A 272 -22.34 -22.38 6.39
CA PRO A 272 -21.58 -22.57 7.63
C PRO A 272 -21.49 -24.02 8.10
N SER A 273 -22.38 -24.89 7.60
CA SER A 273 -22.32 -26.34 7.87
C SER A 273 -21.33 -27.09 6.98
N LYS A 274 -20.72 -26.43 5.99
CA LYS A 274 -19.79 -26.99 5.01
C LYS A 274 -18.53 -26.13 4.89
N SER A 275 -17.37 -26.76 4.88
CA SER A 275 -16.09 -26.06 4.65
C SER A 275 -15.88 -25.82 3.14
N GLU A 276 -16.55 -24.83 2.57
CA GLU A 276 -16.48 -24.50 1.13
C GLU A 276 -15.59 -23.28 0.79
N CYS A 277 -15.04 -22.62 1.81
CA CYS A 277 -14.15 -21.49 1.65
C CYS A 277 -12.71 -21.93 1.35
N GLY A 278 -11.87 -20.99 0.89
CA GLY A 278 -10.45 -21.23 0.67
C GLY A 278 -9.71 -21.66 1.95
N PRO A 279 -8.46 -22.15 1.83
CA PRO A 279 -7.69 -22.68 2.97
C PRO A 279 -7.44 -21.67 4.08
N ASP A 280 -7.52 -20.37 3.79
CA ASP A 280 -7.30 -19.26 4.73
C ASP A 280 -8.54 -18.41 4.96
N GLU A 281 -9.72 -18.88 4.51
CA GLU A 281 -10.98 -18.15 4.61
C GLU A 281 -11.94 -18.86 5.58
N SER A 282 -12.74 -18.05 6.28
CA SER A 282 -13.77 -18.52 7.21
C SER A 282 -15.16 -18.21 6.65
N CYS A 283 -16.09 -19.15 6.81
CA CYS A 283 -17.49 -18.89 6.48
C CYS A 283 -18.14 -18.08 7.60
N GLN A 284 -18.47 -16.81 7.33
CA GLN A 284 -19.06 -15.90 8.31
C GLN A 284 -20.48 -15.48 7.91
N GLY A 285 -21.41 -15.48 8.86
CA GLY A 285 -22.81 -15.09 8.68
C GLY A 285 -23.80 -16.19 9.06
N ASP A 286 -25.09 -15.94 8.84
CA ASP A 286 -26.12 -16.97 8.93
C ASP A 286 -26.23 -17.76 7.62
N SER A 287 -26.87 -18.94 7.63
CA SER A 287 -26.89 -19.83 6.45
C SER A 287 -27.44 -19.21 5.16
N LYS A 288 -28.17 -18.10 5.24
CA LYS A 288 -28.73 -17.39 4.08
C LYS A 288 -27.81 -16.30 3.55
N TYR A 289 -27.02 -15.68 4.41
CA TYR A 289 -26.14 -14.55 4.08
C TYR A 289 -24.66 -14.80 4.39
N ALA A 290 -24.28 -16.06 4.60
CA ALA A 290 -22.92 -16.42 4.90
C ALA A 290 -22.01 -16.29 3.67
N ILE A 291 -20.85 -15.70 3.90
CA ILE A 291 -19.82 -15.44 2.88
C ILE A 291 -18.44 -15.87 3.38
N CYS A 292 -17.56 -16.21 2.45
CA CYS A 292 -16.15 -16.47 2.75
C CYS A 292 -15.40 -15.15 2.99
N LEU A 293 -14.78 -15.01 4.16
CA LEU A 293 -13.94 -13.88 4.58
C LEU A 293 -12.58 -14.34 5.07
#